data_AF-D8QVY1-F1
#
_entry.id   AF-D8QVY1-F1
#
_cell.length_a   1.000
_cell.length_b   1.000
_cell.length_c   1.000
_cell.angle_alpha   90.00
_cell.angle_beta   90.00
_cell.angle_gamma   90.00
#
_symmetry.space_group_name_H-M   'P 1'
#
loop_
_entity.id
_entity.type
_entity.pdbx_description
1 polymer ?
#
loop_
_entity_poly.entity_id
_entity_poly.type
_entity_poly.pdbx_seq_one_letter_code
_entity_poly.pdbx_strand_id
1 'polypeptide(L)'
;SACAACRNLRRRCTPECLFAPYFPPDQPERFANVHKVFGVSNVSKMLNELPVCFREDCVNTLAYEADMRVKDPIYGCVGVISVLQQRVACLQAQL
;
A
#
# COMPACT_ATOMS: atom_id res chain seq x y z
N SER A 1 1.97 22.19 3.57
CA SER A 1 2.90 21.35 2.77
C SER A 1 2.09 20.38 1.94
N ALA A 2 2.53 20.01 0.73
CA ALA A 2 1.81 19.03 -0.11
C ALA A 2 2.14 17.59 0.35
N CYS A 3 1.12 16.74 0.47
CA CYS A 3 1.27 15.32 0.79
C CYS A 3 2.03 14.56 -0.32
N ALA A 4 2.54 13.36 -0.03
CA ALA A 4 3.31 12.56 -0.98
C ALA A 4 2.51 12.27 -2.27
N ALA A 5 1.21 12.02 -2.15
CA ALA A 5 0.32 11.81 -3.30
C ALA A 5 0.26 13.02 -4.23
N CYS A 6 -0.09 14.19 -3.69
CA CYS A 6 -0.21 15.42 -4.48
C CYS A 6 1.14 15.85 -5.09
N ARG A 7 2.24 15.63 -4.36
CA ARG A 7 3.60 15.87 -4.88
C ARG A 7 3.91 14.96 -6.06
N ASN A 8 3.64 13.65 -5.95
CA ASN A 8 3.87 12.68 -7.02
C ASN A 8 3.02 12.97 -8.26
N LEU A 9 1.75 13.34 -8.05
CA LEU A 9 0.79 13.70 -9.11
C LEU A 9 0.96 15.13 -9.66
N ARG A 10 1.91 15.91 -9.15
CA ARG A 10 2.16 17.31 -9.54
C ARG A 10 0.90 18.20 -9.48
N ARG A 11 0.07 18.01 -8.46
CA ARG A 11 -1.16 18.80 -8.24
C ARG A 11 -1.15 19.54 -6.90
N ARG A 12 -2.02 20.55 -6.76
CA ARG A 12 -2.21 21.26 -5.50
C ARG A 12 -2.84 20.35 -4.45
N CYS A 13 -2.34 20.41 -3.22
CA CYS A 13 -2.91 19.71 -2.07
C CYS A 13 -3.88 20.66 -1.33
N THR A 14 -5.15 20.27 -1.23
CA THR A 14 -6.20 21.03 -0.52
C THR A 14 -6.42 20.49 0.90
N PRO A 15 -7.09 21.22 1.81
CA PRO A 15 -7.46 20.72 3.14
C PRO A 15 -8.32 19.45 3.09
N GLU A 16 -9.14 19.28 2.06
CA GLU A 16 -10.04 18.14 1.86
C GLU A 16 -9.37 16.96 1.12
N CYS A 17 -8.04 16.96 1.02
CA CYS A 17 -7.32 15.95 0.27
C CYS A 17 -7.46 14.56 0.90
N LEU A 18 -8.15 13.65 0.19
CA LEU A 18 -8.34 12.24 0.58
C LEU A 18 -7.04 11.52 0.97
N PHE A 19 -5.93 11.85 0.30
CA PHE A 19 -4.64 11.17 0.49
C PHE A 19 -3.78 11.78 1.60
N ALA A 20 -4.05 13.02 2.01
CA ALA A 20 -3.18 13.74 2.93
C ALA A 20 -3.03 13.06 4.30
N PRO A 21 -4.09 12.47 4.90
CA PRO A 21 -3.96 11.75 6.18
C PRO A 21 -3.08 10.50 6.11
N TYR A 22 -3.00 9.85 4.94
CA TYR A 22 -2.41 8.50 4.81
C TYR A 22 -1.07 8.47 4.07
N PHE A 23 -0.73 9.53 3.34
CA PHE A 23 0.50 9.63 2.54
C PHE A 23 1.27 10.90 2.91
N PRO A 24 1.92 10.93 4.09
CA PRO A 24 2.63 12.11 4.57
C PRO A 24 3.89 12.37 3.71
N PRO A 25 4.37 13.63 3.66
CA PRO A 25 5.40 14.06 2.71
C PRO A 25 6.80 13.47 2.93
N ASP A 26 7.05 12.88 4.08
CA ASP A 26 8.27 12.17 4.51
C ASP A 26 8.38 10.76 3.92
N GLN A 27 7.29 10.20 3.40
CA GLN A 27 7.24 8.85 2.83
C GLN A 27 6.85 8.86 1.33
N PRO A 28 7.67 9.45 0.44
CA PRO A 28 7.33 9.58 -0.98
C PRO A 28 7.23 8.24 -1.72
N GLU A 29 8.14 7.30 -1.41
CA GLU A 29 8.17 5.95 -2.01
C GLU A 29 6.88 5.17 -1.73
N ARG A 30 6.28 5.38 -0.55
CA ARG A 30 5.05 4.71 -0.14
C ARG A 30 3.91 4.97 -1.11
N PHE A 31 3.69 6.23 -1.48
CA PHE A 31 2.68 6.57 -2.48
C PHE A 31 3.11 6.15 -3.88
N ALA A 32 4.39 6.30 -4.24
CA ALA A 32 4.89 5.95 -5.56
C ALA A 32 4.64 4.46 -5.89
N ASN A 33 4.92 3.56 -4.95
CA ASN A 33 4.67 2.13 -5.10
C ASN A 33 3.17 1.84 -5.21
N VAL A 34 2.35 2.39 -4.31
CA VAL A 34 0.89 2.21 -4.35
C VAL A 34 0.32 2.71 -5.69
N HIS A 35 0.76 3.87 -6.17
CA HIS A 35 0.34 4.42 -7.44
C HIS A 35 0.77 3.52 -8.63
N LYS A 36 2.00 3.01 -8.61
CA LYS A 36 2.52 2.13 -9.66
C LYS A 36 1.75 0.80 -9.76
N VAL A 37 1.35 0.23 -8.64
CA VAL A 37 0.72 -1.11 -8.59
C VAL A 37 -0.79 -1.05 -8.71
N PHE A 38 -1.43 -0.13 -7.99
CA PHE A 38 -2.90 -0.07 -7.92
C PHE A 38 -3.49 1.07 -8.76
N GLY A 39 -2.74 2.15 -9.00
CA GLY A 39 -3.25 3.34 -9.67
C GLY A 39 -4.09 4.22 -8.75
N VAL A 40 -4.08 5.54 -9.01
CA VAL A 40 -4.78 6.53 -8.17
C VAL A 40 -6.29 6.33 -8.13
N SER A 41 -6.90 5.99 -9.26
CA SER A 41 -8.36 5.85 -9.35
C SER A 41 -8.86 4.70 -8.49
N ASN A 42 -8.18 3.56 -8.52
CA ASN A 42 -8.57 2.39 -7.72
C ASN A 42 -8.40 2.66 -6.22
N VAL A 43 -7.27 3.25 -5.82
CA VAL A 43 -7.04 3.62 -4.42
C VAL A 43 -8.09 4.62 -3.93
N SER A 44 -8.42 5.64 -4.75
CA SER A 44 -9.47 6.61 -4.40
C SER A 44 -10.82 5.93 -4.21
N LYS A 45 -11.18 4.99 -5.11
CA LYS A 45 -12.41 4.23 -5.04
C LYS A 45 -12.47 3.38 -3.77
N MET A 46 -11.44 2.58 -3.49
CA MET A 46 -11.35 1.74 -2.29
C MET A 46 -11.48 2.55 -1.00
N LEU A 47 -10.78 3.68 -0.90
CA LEU A 47 -10.88 4.52 0.30
C LEU A 47 -12.27 5.14 0.47
N ASN A 48 -12.94 5.53 -0.61
CA ASN A 48 -14.30 6.08 -0.52
C ASN A 48 -15.35 5.03 -0.14
N GLU A 49 -15.15 3.77 -0.53
CA GLU A 49 -16.04 2.64 -0.19
C GLU A 49 -15.86 2.17 1.26
N LEU A 50 -14.73 2.50 1.91
CA LEU A 50 -14.44 2.11 3.28
C LEU A 50 -14.86 3.17 4.32
N PRO A 51 -15.41 2.73 5.49
CA PRO A 51 -15.53 3.56 6.66
C PRO A 51 -14.17 4.15 7.06
N VAL A 52 -14.17 5.38 7.58
CA VAL A 52 -12.93 6.13 7.88
C VAL A 52 -11.99 5.35 8.82
N CYS A 53 -12.54 4.62 9.79
CA CYS A 53 -11.77 3.82 10.75
C CYS A 53 -10.92 2.71 10.10
N PHE A 54 -11.26 2.24 8.90
CA PHE A 54 -10.53 1.18 8.20
C PHE A 54 -9.58 1.71 7.12
N ARG A 55 -9.62 3.01 6.81
CA ARG A 55 -8.84 3.57 5.71
C ARG A 55 -7.34 3.54 5.96
N GLU A 56 -6.91 3.75 7.21
CA GLU A 56 -5.50 3.67 7.58
C GLU A 56 -4.94 2.26 7.38
N ASP A 57 -5.65 1.25 7.88
CA ASP A 57 -5.29 -0.16 7.69
C ASP A 57 -5.30 -0.56 6.21
N CYS A 58 -6.29 -0.09 5.44
CA CYS A 58 -6.31 -0.30 3.99
C CYS A 58 -5.06 0.28 3.32
N VAL A 59 -4.66 1.52 3.63
CA VAL A 59 -3.45 2.13 3.05
C VAL A 59 -2.18 1.42 3.53
N ASN A 60 -2.13 0.92 4.77
CA ASN A 60 -1.03 0.10 5.27
C ASN A 60 -0.87 -1.18 4.45
N THR A 61 -1.96 -1.91 4.23
CA THR A 61 -1.97 -3.13 3.43
C THR A 61 -1.58 -2.87 1.98
N LEU A 62 -2.19 -1.87 1.32
CA LEU A 62 -1.85 -1.51 -0.06
C LEU A 62 -0.38 -1.10 -0.21
N ALA A 63 0.16 -0.36 0.76
CA ALA A 63 1.57 0.03 0.75
C ALA A 63 2.51 -1.19 0.85
N TYR A 64 2.20 -2.12 1.75
CA TYR A 64 2.96 -3.36 1.90
C TYR A 64 2.90 -4.21 0.62
N GLU A 65 1.70 -4.45 0.10
CA GLU A 65 1.51 -5.24 -1.13
C GLU A 65 2.22 -4.60 -2.32
N ALA A 66 2.13 -3.28 -2.46
CA ALA A 66 2.79 -2.57 -3.54
C ALA A 66 4.33 -2.65 -3.43
N ASP A 67 4.89 -2.46 -2.24
CA ASP A 67 6.32 -2.60 -2.00
C ASP A 67 6.81 -4.03 -2.33
N MET A 68 6.07 -5.05 -1.89
CA MET A 68 6.39 -6.44 -2.21
C MET A 68 6.32 -6.70 -3.72
N ARG A 69 5.30 -6.18 -4.43
CA ARG A 69 5.17 -6.32 -5.88
C ARG A 69 6.27 -5.58 -6.65
N VAL A 70 6.79 -4.48 -6.12
CA VAL A 70 7.93 -3.76 -6.72
C VAL A 70 9.23 -4.54 -6.54
N LYS A 71 9.43 -5.17 -5.38
CA LYS A 71 10.61 -6.02 -5.09
C LYS A 71 10.57 -7.36 -5.83
N ASP A 72 9.40 -7.97 -5.91
CA ASP A 72 9.13 -9.20 -6.66
C ASP A 72 7.97 -8.97 -7.64
N PRO A 73 8.28 -8.61 -8.90
CA PRO A 73 7.27 -8.36 -9.93
C PRO A 73 6.43 -9.58 -10.31
N ILE A 74 6.89 -10.79 -9.97
CA ILE A 74 6.21 -12.04 -10.34
C ILE A 74 5.22 -12.44 -9.24
N TYR A 75 5.70 -12.59 -8.00
CA TYR A 75 4.90 -13.13 -6.91
C TYR A 75 4.49 -12.09 -5.86
N GLY A 76 5.22 -10.98 -5.72
CA GLY A 76 4.94 -9.97 -4.70
C GLY A 76 4.76 -10.56 -3.30
N CYS A 77 3.68 -10.18 -2.60
CA CYS A 77 3.38 -10.71 -1.28
C CYS A 77 3.02 -12.21 -1.27
N VAL A 78 2.60 -12.79 -2.40
CA VAL A 78 2.29 -14.23 -2.51
C VAL A 78 3.55 -15.08 -2.34
N GLY A 79 4.72 -14.57 -2.76
CA GLY A 79 6.01 -15.20 -2.52
C GLY A 79 6.30 -15.32 -1.03
N VAL A 80 6.02 -14.26 -0.27
CA VAL A 80 6.17 -14.24 1.20
C VAL A 80 5.22 -15.24 1.85
N ILE A 81 3.96 -15.29 1.41
CA ILE A 81 2.96 -16.25 1.91
C ILE A 81 3.45 -17.69 1.69
N SER A 82 3.92 -18.01 0.48
CA SER A 82 4.42 -19.35 0.12
C SER A 82 5.57 -19.78 1.02
N VAL A 83 6.54 -18.90 1.26
CA VAL A 83 7.68 -19.18 2.16
C VAL A 83 7.22 -19.41 3.60
N LEU A 84 6.29 -18.59 4.09
CA LEU A 84 5.76 -18.75 5.45
C LEU A 84 4.98 -20.06 5.61
N GLN A 85 4.16 -20.44 4.63
CA GLN A 85 3.43 -21.71 4.63
C GLN A 85 4.38 -22.91 4.64
N GLN A 86 5.46 -22.88 3.84
CA GLN A 86 6.48 -23.92 3.86
C GLN A 86 7.18 -24.03 5.22
N ARG A 87 7.49 -22.89 5.86
CA ARG A 87 8.10 -22.87 7.20
C ARG A 87 7.17 -23.45 8.26
N VAL A 88 5.89 -23.09 8.24
CA VAL A 88 4.89 -23.67 9.14
C VAL A 88 4.80 -25.18 8.95
N ALA A 89 4.71 -25.67 7.71
CA ALA A 89 4.65 -27.10 7.43
C ALA A 89 5.91 -27.86 7.90
N CYS A 90 7.10 -27.28 7.69
CA CYS A 90 8.36 -27.85 8.15
C CYS A 90 8.41 -27.96 9.69
N LEU A 91 8.01 -26.91 10.40
CA LEU A 91 7.98 -26.91 11.86
C LEU A 91 6.95 -27.89 12.42
N GLN A 92 5.79 -28.02 11.76
CA GLN A 92 4.76 -29.00 12.14
C GLN A 92 5.23 -30.45 11.95
N ALA A 93 6.09 -30.72 10.96
CA ALA A 93 6.65 -32.05 10.73
C ALA A 93 7.75 -32.45 11.72
N GLN A 94 8.24 -31.51 12.55
CA GLN A 94 9.25 -31.75 13.59
C GLN A 94 8.62 -32.05 14.96
N LEU A 95 7.30 -31.96 15.09
CA LEU A 95 6.51 -32.32 16.27
C LEU A 95 6.09 -33.80 16.21
#